data_AF-A0A7K7T8V4-F1
#
_entry.id   AF-A0A7K7T8V4-F1
#
_cell.length_a   1.000
_cell.length_b   1.000
_cell.length_c   1.000
_cell.angle_alpha   90.00
_cell.angle_beta   90.00
_cell.angle_gamma   90.00
#
_symmetry.space_group_name_H-M   'P 1'
#
loop_
_entity.id
_entity.type
_entity.pdbx_description
1 polymer ?
#
loop_
_entity_poly.entity_id
_entity_poly.type
_entity_poly.pdbx_seq_one_letter_code
_entity_poly.pdbx_strand_id
1 'polypeptide(L)'
;VELVMVVDHAAFQNYLNLQRVRTRTLEIANQVDVFFRPLGVRVALLAVEVWSEGDRIAVGSSARAVLERFLRWRQEELLPRLPHDNAQLLTGALFDDVSVGMSTQASMCSPTRSGGVSMDHSISVLVVASTVAHQLGHNLGMRHDSAGRFCNCTDLQQDRGCIMASPTGLTPGLSFSNCSQKDLEHSLQRGQGWCLSNVPEPQGLVGISVCGNHFLEPDESCDCGLSVECTDPCCNSSSCELMPGAACATGDVCCQDCQLLHAGHLCREPLSECDLPEFCDGVSPHCPPDTFLQDGQPCAGGQARCYGGACATYEGQCQQLLGTGARPVSSSCMATLNSRGDERGHCGQLPNGSFVACAQQDAGCGMLQCQRGSTRGDRPGGSCRGTPLPSDEDVSDGAMVLPGTSCGPQKMCLQHRCQDVSVLGDQQCQSNCHGHGVCNNHGHCHCERGWAPPTCESPGGVGGAVMGMAGADVLLSTGGSALPTALLLSALLGLALALGLCCARRAGLHKHLCQLGKGTSCQYR
;
A
#
# COMPACT_ATOMS: atom_id res chain seq x y z
N VAL A 1 -3.06 1.66 5.17
CA VAL A 1 -1.69 1.24 5.52
C VAL A 1 -1.74 -0.09 6.21
N GLU A 2 -1.36 -1.13 5.51
CA GLU A 2 -1.08 -2.47 6.01
C GLU A 2 0.28 -2.50 6.73
N LEU A 3 0.23 -2.49 8.05
CA LEU A 3 1.39 -2.38 8.93
C LEU A 3 1.79 -3.75 9.50
N VAL A 4 3.10 -4.03 9.46
CA VAL A 4 3.71 -5.10 10.25
C VAL A 4 4.58 -4.50 11.34
N MET A 5 4.35 -4.91 12.58
CA MET A 5 5.18 -4.51 13.72
C MET A 5 6.16 -5.63 14.06
N VAL A 6 7.44 -5.31 14.15
CA VAL A 6 8.50 -6.25 14.54
C VAL A 6 9.07 -5.81 15.88
N VAL A 7 9.28 -6.74 16.80
CA VAL A 7 9.88 -6.48 18.11
C VAL A 7 11.19 -7.24 18.22
N ASP A 8 12.28 -6.52 18.43
CA ASP A 8 13.60 -7.12 18.56
C ASP A 8 13.77 -7.88 19.89
N HIS A 9 14.87 -8.62 20.00
CA HIS A 9 15.14 -9.44 21.16
C HIS A 9 15.32 -8.58 22.42
N ALA A 10 16.01 -7.44 22.32
CA ALA A 10 16.24 -6.55 23.45
C ALA A 10 14.93 -6.00 24.03
N ALA A 11 14.01 -5.53 23.18
CA ALA A 11 12.67 -5.09 23.59
C ALA A 11 11.88 -6.24 24.19
N PHE A 12 11.93 -7.44 23.60
CA PHE A 12 11.27 -8.62 24.15
C PHE A 12 11.72 -8.94 25.59
N GLN A 13 13.02 -8.84 25.89
CA GLN A 13 13.57 -9.10 27.23
C GLN A 13 13.06 -8.14 28.31
N ASN A 14 12.51 -6.98 27.94
CA ASN A 14 11.90 -6.05 28.89
C ASN A 14 10.54 -6.52 29.43
N TYR A 15 9.99 -7.61 28.88
CA TYR A 15 8.66 -8.12 29.22
C TYR A 15 8.72 -9.57 29.69
N LEU A 16 7.76 -9.94 30.55
CA LEU A 16 7.71 -11.25 31.20
C LEU A 16 7.45 -12.41 30.24
N ASN A 17 6.68 -12.19 29.18
CA ASN A 17 6.28 -13.24 28.24
C ASN A 17 5.85 -12.66 26.89
N LEU A 18 5.79 -13.55 25.88
CA LEU A 18 5.41 -13.23 24.51
C LEU A 18 4.01 -12.64 24.40
N GLN A 19 3.06 -13.09 25.22
CA GLN A 19 1.69 -12.57 25.23
C GLN A 19 1.67 -11.08 25.57
N ARG A 20 2.43 -10.66 26.59
CA ARG A 20 2.48 -9.27 27.03
C ARG A 20 3.06 -8.35 25.96
N VAL A 21 4.10 -8.80 25.27
CA VAL A 21 4.69 -8.06 24.13
C VAL A 21 3.66 -7.90 23.01
N ARG A 22 3.01 -8.99 22.60
CA ARG A 22 1.98 -8.95 21.56
C ARG A 22 0.83 -7.99 21.91
N THR A 23 0.29 -8.08 23.13
CA THR A 23 -0.76 -7.17 23.60
C THR A 23 -0.32 -5.72 23.56
N ARG A 24 0.89 -5.43 24.04
CA ARG A 24 1.42 -4.06 24.01
C ARG A 24 1.59 -3.54 22.57
N THR A 25 2.13 -4.37 21.67
CA THR A 25 2.32 -3.98 20.27
C THR A 25 0.98 -3.72 19.57
N LEU A 26 -0.06 -4.50 19.89
CA LEU A 26 -1.43 -4.25 19.44
C LEU A 26 -1.97 -2.91 19.97
N GLU A 27 -1.80 -2.63 21.27
CA GLU A 27 -2.19 -1.34 21.87
C GLU A 27 -1.48 -0.15 21.20
N ILE A 28 -0.19 -0.30 20.87
CA ILE A 28 0.58 0.72 20.13
C ILE A 28 -0.01 0.93 18.74
N ALA A 29 -0.23 -0.15 17.97
CA ALA A 29 -0.77 -0.05 16.61
C ALA A 29 -2.18 0.57 16.58
N ASN A 30 -3.05 0.20 17.52
CA ASN A 30 -4.38 0.81 17.67
C ASN A 30 -4.29 2.31 17.92
N GLN A 31 -3.36 2.75 18.78
CA GLN A 31 -3.17 4.16 19.05
C GLN A 31 -2.57 4.91 17.85
N VAL A 32 -1.72 4.24 17.04
CA VAL A 32 -1.22 4.78 15.77
C VAL A 32 -2.39 5.00 14.80
N ASP A 33 -3.29 4.03 14.61
CA ASP A 33 -4.50 4.21 13.77
C ASP A 33 -5.30 5.45 14.20
N VAL A 34 -5.55 5.61 15.51
CA VAL A 34 -6.27 6.77 16.06
C VAL A 34 -5.62 8.10 15.66
N PHE A 35 -4.28 8.19 15.65
CA PHE A 35 -3.59 9.41 15.24
C PHE A 35 -3.73 9.74 13.75
N PHE A 36 -3.86 8.73 12.89
CA PHE A 36 -3.97 8.90 11.45
C PHE A 36 -5.40 9.11 10.93
N ARG A 37 -6.43 8.71 11.70
CA ARG A 37 -7.85 8.91 11.33
C ARG A 37 -8.21 10.34 10.91
N PRO A 38 -7.78 11.42 11.61
CA PRO A 38 -8.09 12.79 11.20
C PRO A 38 -7.49 13.20 9.83
N LEU A 39 -6.49 12.46 9.35
CA LEU A 39 -5.90 12.64 8.03
C LEU A 39 -6.57 11.80 6.94
N GLY A 40 -7.63 11.05 7.27
CA GLY A 40 -8.29 10.13 6.35
C GLY A 40 -7.49 8.86 6.07
N VAL A 41 -6.49 8.54 6.90
CA VAL A 41 -5.63 7.36 6.75
C VAL A 41 -5.96 6.34 7.83
N ARG A 42 -6.10 5.08 7.43
CA ARG A 42 -6.27 3.93 8.34
C ARG A 42 -5.00 3.11 8.42
N VAL A 43 -4.66 2.68 9.62
CA VAL A 43 -3.49 1.82 9.89
C VAL A 43 -4.00 0.47 10.40
N ALA A 44 -3.89 -0.55 9.55
CA ALA A 44 -4.31 -1.91 9.82
C ALA A 44 -3.10 -2.77 10.20
N LEU A 45 -3.12 -3.41 11.36
CA LEU A 45 -2.03 -4.29 11.79
C LEU A 45 -2.23 -5.72 11.23
N LEU A 46 -1.37 -6.12 10.30
CA LEU A 46 -1.40 -7.45 9.68
C LEU A 46 -0.63 -8.52 10.45
N ALA A 47 0.43 -8.14 11.15
CA ALA A 47 1.24 -9.08 11.93
C ALA A 47 2.04 -8.40 13.04
N VAL A 48 2.27 -9.17 14.11
CA VAL A 48 3.31 -8.88 15.11
C VAL A 48 4.34 -10.01 15.10
N GLU A 49 5.56 -9.68 14.71
CA GLU A 49 6.69 -10.60 14.76
C GLU A 49 7.60 -10.26 15.92
N VAL A 50 7.96 -11.26 16.72
CA VAL A 50 8.82 -11.08 17.91
C VAL A 50 10.04 -11.99 17.78
N TRP A 51 11.23 -11.39 17.86
CA TRP A 51 12.51 -12.11 17.79
C TRP A 51 12.90 -12.69 19.16
N SER A 52 12.08 -13.62 19.66
CA SER A 52 12.22 -14.16 21.03
C SER A 52 13.45 -15.05 21.24
N GLU A 53 14.02 -15.62 20.18
CA GLU A 53 15.20 -16.51 20.24
C GLU A 53 16.51 -15.79 19.93
N GLY A 54 16.45 -14.54 19.48
CA GLY A 54 17.59 -13.73 19.07
C GLY A 54 17.27 -12.89 17.83
N ASP A 55 18.01 -11.80 17.65
CA ASP A 55 17.76 -10.87 16.55
C ASP A 55 18.07 -11.47 15.18
N ARG A 56 17.25 -11.13 14.17
CA ARG A 56 17.48 -11.50 12.76
C ARG A 56 18.47 -10.58 12.06
N ILE A 57 18.71 -9.41 12.62
CA ILE A 57 19.69 -8.44 12.17
C ILE A 57 20.57 -8.01 13.33
N ALA A 58 21.77 -7.50 13.05
CA ALA A 58 22.56 -6.85 14.09
C ALA A 58 21.86 -5.56 14.56
N VAL A 59 21.50 -5.49 15.84
CA VAL A 59 21.01 -4.26 16.48
C VAL A 59 22.17 -3.61 17.23
N GLY A 60 22.47 -2.35 16.93
CA GLY A 60 23.58 -1.60 17.51
C GLY A 60 23.17 -0.16 17.80
N SER A 61 24.12 0.69 18.20
CA SER A 61 23.79 2.06 18.66
C SER A 61 23.56 3.08 17.55
N SER A 62 23.79 2.76 16.27
CA SER A 62 23.40 3.63 15.16
C SER A 62 22.03 3.24 14.61
N ALA A 63 21.04 4.10 14.81
CA ALA A 63 19.69 3.93 14.28
C ALA A 63 19.70 3.82 12.76
N ARG A 64 20.56 4.60 12.07
CA ARG A 64 20.69 4.56 10.62
C ARG A 64 21.13 3.19 10.12
N ALA A 65 22.19 2.64 10.73
CA ALA A 65 22.70 1.34 10.34
C ALA A 65 21.70 0.21 10.66
N VAL A 66 20.93 0.33 11.74
CA VAL A 66 19.86 -0.61 12.11
C VAL A 66 18.72 -0.54 11.10
N LEU A 67 18.25 0.66 10.74
CA LEU A 67 17.19 0.86 9.73
C LEU A 67 17.58 0.24 8.39
N GLU A 68 18.79 0.45 7.90
CA GLU A 68 19.24 -0.14 6.63
C GLU A 68 19.25 -1.67 6.65
N ARG A 69 19.68 -2.28 7.76
CA ARG A 69 19.66 -3.73 7.92
C ARG A 69 18.23 -4.25 8.03
N PHE A 70 17.37 -3.54 8.75
CA PHE A 70 15.96 -3.88 8.90
C PHE A 70 15.21 -3.83 7.58
N LEU A 71 15.41 -2.78 6.78
CA LEU A 71 14.78 -2.63 5.46
C LEU A 71 15.28 -3.69 4.46
N ARG A 72 16.56 -4.06 4.51
CA ARG A 72 17.09 -5.18 3.71
C ARG A 72 16.45 -6.51 4.12
N TRP A 73 16.41 -6.80 5.41
CA TRP A 73 15.73 -7.99 5.94
C TRP A 73 14.24 -8.01 5.58
N ARG A 74 13.56 -6.86 5.66
CA ARG A 74 12.17 -6.72 5.24
C ARG A 74 12.00 -7.14 3.78
N GLN A 75 12.86 -6.62 2.90
CA GLN A 75 12.82 -6.92 1.47
C GLN A 75 13.10 -8.39 1.16
N GLU A 76 14.13 -8.97 1.78
CA GLU A 76 14.63 -10.30 1.44
C GLU A 76 13.86 -11.43 2.14
N GLU A 77 13.30 -11.19 3.33
CA GLU A 77 12.68 -12.25 4.15
C GLU A 77 11.21 -11.99 4.52
N LEU A 78 10.82 -10.76 4.89
CA LEU A 78 9.44 -10.48 5.36
C LEU A 78 8.45 -10.32 4.21
N LEU A 79 8.76 -9.47 3.22
CA LEU A 79 7.88 -9.21 2.08
C LEU A 79 7.52 -10.47 1.27
N PRO A 80 8.45 -11.41 0.98
CA PRO A 80 8.12 -12.61 0.20
C PRO A 80 7.12 -13.55 0.88
N ARG A 81 7.01 -13.52 2.22
CA ARG A 81 6.12 -14.40 2.99
C ARG A 81 4.84 -13.72 3.47
N LEU A 82 4.87 -12.40 3.61
CA LEU A 82 3.75 -11.60 4.08
C LEU A 82 3.78 -10.26 3.33
N PRO A 83 2.99 -10.10 2.26
CA PRO A 83 2.78 -8.80 1.60
C PRO A 83 2.23 -7.77 2.60
N HIS A 84 2.77 -6.55 2.57
CA HIS A 84 2.37 -5.44 3.44
C HIS A 84 2.96 -4.11 2.94
N ASP A 85 2.31 -3.01 3.28
CA ASP A 85 2.71 -1.65 2.85
C ASP A 85 3.98 -1.17 3.55
N ASN A 86 4.06 -1.38 4.87
CA ASN A 86 5.07 -0.79 5.74
C ASN A 86 5.41 -1.69 6.94
N ALA A 87 6.67 -1.73 7.35
CA ALA A 87 7.08 -2.41 8.57
C ALA A 87 7.80 -1.48 9.54
N GLN A 88 7.52 -1.60 10.84
CA GLN A 88 8.13 -0.80 11.89
C GLN A 88 8.79 -1.71 12.93
N LEU A 89 10.07 -1.48 13.22
CA LEU A 89 10.82 -2.19 14.24
C LEU A 89 10.74 -1.44 15.57
N LEU A 90 10.28 -2.12 16.62
CA LEU A 90 10.43 -1.69 18.01
C LEU A 90 11.68 -2.33 18.61
N THR A 91 12.60 -1.49 19.09
CA THR A 91 13.86 -1.93 19.70
C THR A 91 13.99 -1.54 21.16
N GLY A 92 14.61 -2.42 21.95
CA GLY A 92 15.03 -2.11 23.32
C GLY A 92 16.40 -1.42 23.40
N ALA A 93 17.10 -1.27 22.27
CA ALA A 93 18.39 -0.62 22.20
C ALA A 93 18.27 0.91 22.28
N LEU A 94 19.33 1.53 22.81
CA LEU A 94 19.50 2.99 22.78
C LEU A 94 20.35 3.37 21.57
N PHE A 95 20.03 4.50 20.94
CA PHE A 95 20.76 5.02 19.80
C PHE A 95 21.58 6.26 20.18
N ASP A 96 22.76 6.38 19.58
CA ASP A 96 23.69 7.49 19.79
C ASP A 96 23.44 8.65 18.80
N ASP A 97 22.81 8.37 17.66
CA ASP A 97 22.67 9.27 16.51
C ASP A 97 21.27 9.90 16.35
N VAL A 98 20.28 9.48 17.15
CA VAL A 98 18.91 10.03 17.15
C VAL A 98 18.28 9.94 18.54
N SER A 99 17.26 10.78 18.80
CA SER A 99 16.56 10.78 20.09
C SER A 99 15.76 9.50 20.35
N VAL A 100 14.98 9.02 19.38
CA VAL A 100 13.98 7.95 19.63
C VAL A 100 13.72 7.00 18.47
N GLY A 101 14.16 7.31 17.25
CA GLY A 101 13.84 6.50 16.08
C GLY A 101 14.43 7.06 14.80
N MET A 102 14.31 6.30 13.72
CA MET A 102 14.70 6.71 12.38
C MET A 102 13.85 6.05 11.31
N SER A 103 13.59 6.75 10.21
CA SER A 103 12.84 6.25 9.06
C SER A 103 13.41 6.77 7.74
N THR A 104 12.67 6.56 6.66
CA THR A 104 12.94 7.07 5.32
C THR A 104 11.82 8.03 4.89
N GLN A 105 12.16 9.03 4.10
CA GLN A 105 11.22 10.05 3.63
C GLN A 105 10.45 9.51 2.42
N ALA A 106 9.13 9.72 2.40
CA ALA A 106 8.34 9.58 1.17
C ALA A 106 8.54 8.19 0.50
N SER A 107 8.54 7.16 1.33
CA SER A 107 8.99 5.81 0.99
C SER A 107 7.89 4.76 1.06
N MET A 108 6.68 5.15 1.45
CA MET A 108 5.52 4.27 1.50
C MET A 108 5.36 3.48 0.19
N CYS A 109 4.96 2.21 0.31
CA CYS A 109 4.87 1.23 -0.79
C CYS A 109 6.20 0.81 -1.42
N SER A 110 7.33 1.44 -1.08
CA SER A 110 8.62 1.01 -1.60
C SER A 110 9.03 -0.35 -1.00
N PRO A 111 9.41 -1.34 -1.83
CA PRO A 111 9.85 -2.64 -1.32
C PRO A 111 11.16 -2.53 -0.52
N THR A 112 12.02 -1.56 -0.85
CA THR A 112 13.34 -1.39 -0.25
C THR A 112 13.38 -0.33 0.84
N ARG A 113 12.38 0.58 0.91
CA ARG A 113 12.45 1.75 1.80
C ARG A 113 11.27 1.90 2.77
N SER A 114 10.12 1.24 2.54
CA SER A 114 8.92 1.46 3.36
C SER A 114 9.04 0.84 4.76
N GLY A 115 9.54 1.63 5.71
CA GLY A 115 9.62 1.23 7.10
C GLY A 115 10.39 2.20 7.98
N GLY A 116 10.48 1.86 9.26
CA GLY A 116 11.14 2.66 10.28
C GLY A 116 11.58 1.83 11.48
N VAL A 117 12.40 2.44 12.32
CA VAL A 117 12.86 1.88 13.61
C VAL A 117 12.52 2.86 14.72
N SER A 118 11.96 2.37 15.82
CA SER A 118 11.54 3.16 16.97
C SER A 118 12.00 2.48 18.26
N MET A 119 12.53 3.25 19.20
CA MET A 119 12.85 2.74 20.54
C MET A 119 11.56 2.51 21.35
N ASP A 120 11.49 1.41 22.10
CA ASP A 120 10.47 1.18 23.13
C ASP A 120 10.87 1.90 24.44
N HIS A 121 10.99 3.23 24.37
CA HIS A 121 11.68 4.05 25.38
C HIS A 121 10.81 4.47 26.58
N SER A 122 9.54 4.09 26.63
CA SER A 122 8.61 4.49 27.68
C SER A 122 7.59 3.41 27.98
N ILE A 123 7.23 3.20 29.24
CA ILE A 123 6.13 2.29 29.62
C ILE A 123 4.77 2.73 29.03
N SER A 124 4.63 4.01 28.69
CA SER A 124 3.40 4.57 28.12
C SER A 124 3.24 4.16 26.66
N VAL A 125 2.17 3.43 26.35
CA VAL A 125 1.77 3.09 24.96
C VAL A 125 1.67 4.33 24.11
N LEU A 126 1.10 5.41 24.65
CA LEU A 126 0.88 6.66 23.93
C LEU A 126 2.19 7.30 23.44
N VAL A 127 3.24 7.22 24.25
CA VAL A 127 4.56 7.80 23.92
C VAL A 127 5.22 7.04 22.78
N VAL A 128 5.19 5.70 22.85
CA VAL A 128 5.79 4.84 21.82
C VAL A 128 4.96 4.88 20.54
N ALA A 129 3.63 4.90 20.64
CA ALA A 129 2.73 5.07 19.50
C ALA A 129 2.96 6.40 18.78
N SER A 130 3.17 7.51 19.51
CA SER A 130 3.52 8.81 18.92
C SER A 130 4.86 8.73 18.17
N THR A 131 5.84 8.00 18.71
CA THR A 131 7.13 7.77 18.05
C THR A 131 6.96 6.96 16.75
N VAL A 132 6.22 5.86 16.79
CA VAL A 132 5.92 5.05 15.60
C VAL A 132 5.14 5.86 14.57
N ALA A 133 4.15 6.65 14.99
CA ALA A 133 3.37 7.51 14.11
C ALA A 133 4.24 8.61 13.46
N HIS A 134 5.21 9.16 14.18
CA HIS A 134 6.20 10.09 13.62
C HIS A 134 7.01 9.44 12.49
N GLN A 135 7.54 8.24 12.73
CA GLN A 135 8.34 7.50 11.74
C GLN A 135 7.49 7.08 10.53
N LEU A 136 6.25 6.63 10.76
CA LEU A 136 5.30 6.33 9.69
C LEU A 136 4.89 7.59 8.91
N GLY A 137 4.80 8.74 9.58
CA GLY A 137 4.54 10.05 8.97
C GLY A 137 5.63 10.44 7.97
N HIS A 138 6.91 10.24 8.31
CA HIS A 138 8.02 10.42 7.36
C HIS A 138 7.90 9.50 6.15
N ASN A 139 7.55 8.22 6.34
CA ASN A 139 7.33 7.29 5.23
C ASN A 139 6.20 7.78 4.29
N LEU A 140 5.17 8.43 4.85
CA LEU A 140 4.07 9.07 4.13
C LEU A 140 4.40 10.48 3.59
N GLY A 141 5.66 10.91 3.67
CA GLY A 141 6.13 12.15 3.08
C GLY A 141 6.00 13.39 3.97
N MET A 142 5.51 13.25 5.21
CA MET A 142 5.44 14.35 6.18
C MET A 142 6.85 14.75 6.64
N ARG A 143 7.08 16.04 6.85
CA ARG A 143 8.35 16.56 7.37
C ARG A 143 8.15 17.17 8.74
N HIS A 144 9.25 17.46 9.43
CA HIS A 144 9.16 18.13 10.72
C HIS A 144 8.45 19.48 10.69
N ASP A 145 7.68 19.72 11.75
CA ASP A 145 7.05 20.99 12.08
C ASP A 145 8.10 21.98 12.62
N SER A 146 8.90 22.57 11.71
CA SER A 146 9.94 23.52 12.10
C SER A 146 9.41 24.95 12.25
N ALA A 147 10.10 25.76 13.05
CA ALA A 147 9.70 27.15 13.36
C ALA A 147 9.51 28.03 12.10
N GLY A 148 10.18 27.72 11.00
CA GLY A 148 10.06 28.45 9.73
C GLY A 148 8.83 28.09 8.89
N ARG A 149 8.08 27.03 9.25
CA ARG A 149 6.92 26.55 8.49
C ARG A 149 5.57 27.05 9.02
N PHE A 150 5.53 27.67 10.21
CA PHE A 150 4.30 28.16 10.85
C PHE A 150 3.20 27.09 10.93
N CYS A 151 3.57 25.90 11.39
CA CYS A 151 2.66 24.76 11.52
C CYS A 151 1.82 24.87 12.79
N ASN A 152 0.55 24.48 12.70
CA ASN A 152 -0.37 24.50 13.81
C ASN A 152 -1.00 23.11 13.99
N CYS A 153 -0.97 22.60 15.22
CA CYS A 153 -1.62 21.37 15.67
C CYS A 153 -2.49 21.68 16.89
N THR A 154 -3.52 22.51 16.70
CA THR A 154 -4.49 22.80 17.76
C THR A 154 -5.66 21.83 17.68
N ASP A 155 -5.62 20.80 18.53
CA ASP A 155 -6.83 20.47 19.29
C ASP A 155 -6.77 21.25 20.60
N LEU A 156 -7.70 22.18 20.78
CA LEU A 156 -7.64 23.33 21.72
C LEU A 156 -7.74 22.96 23.20
N GLN A 157 -7.59 21.69 23.58
CA GLN A 157 -7.88 21.23 24.94
C GLN A 157 -6.69 20.73 25.78
N GLN A 158 -5.48 20.54 25.22
CA GLN A 158 -4.45 19.77 25.97
C GLN A 158 -3.01 20.33 26.00
N ASP A 159 -2.65 21.46 25.37
CA ASP A 159 -1.24 21.95 25.37
C ASP A 159 -0.19 20.89 24.93
N ARG A 160 -0.61 19.86 24.19
CA ARG A 160 0.27 18.78 23.70
C ARG A 160 0.76 19.12 22.29
N GLY A 161 2.05 18.84 22.04
CA GLY A 161 2.72 19.19 20.79
C GLY A 161 2.24 18.41 19.56
N CYS A 162 2.86 18.70 18.41
CA CYS A 162 2.56 18.02 17.15
C CYS A 162 3.34 16.71 17.03
N ILE A 163 2.75 15.67 16.43
CA ILE A 163 3.45 14.39 16.21
C ILE A 163 4.74 14.62 15.42
N MET A 164 4.72 15.44 14.36
CA MET A 164 5.88 15.74 13.53
C MET A 164 6.79 16.84 14.10
N ALA A 165 6.63 17.26 15.36
CA ALA A 165 7.65 18.07 16.01
C ALA A 165 8.92 17.24 16.23
N SER A 166 10.10 17.87 16.22
CA SER A 166 11.36 17.15 16.46
C SER A 166 11.31 16.39 17.80
N PRO A 167 11.52 15.06 17.81
CA PRO A 167 11.25 14.26 19.00
C PRO A 167 12.17 14.60 20.19
N THR A 168 11.58 14.91 21.34
CA THR A 168 12.32 15.12 22.61
C THR A 168 12.46 13.85 23.45
N GLY A 169 11.73 12.78 23.10
CA GLY A 169 11.68 11.51 23.83
C GLY A 169 10.88 11.53 25.13
N LEU A 170 10.43 12.70 25.61
CA LEU A 170 9.72 12.82 26.89
C LEU A 170 8.24 13.15 26.74
N THR A 171 7.92 14.12 25.89
CA THR A 171 6.55 14.61 25.69
C THR A 171 6.09 14.27 24.28
N PRO A 172 5.12 13.34 24.11
CA PRO A 172 4.66 12.96 22.79
C PRO A 172 3.77 14.06 22.21
N GLY A 173 3.92 14.30 20.92
CA GLY A 173 2.88 14.99 20.16
C GLY A 173 1.73 14.03 19.87
N LEU A 174 0.50 14.51 19.90
CA LEU A 174 -0.69 13.64 19.77
C LEU A 174 -1.58 13.94 18.57
N SER A 175 -1.28 15.03 17.86
CA SER A 175 -2.02 15.43 16.66
C SER A 175 -1.04 15.81 15.56
N PHE A 176 -1.41 15.48 14.32
CA PHE A 176 -0.71 16.00 13.15
C PHE A 176 -1.04 17.48 12.95
N SER A 177 -0.08 18.23 12.40
CA SER A 177 -0.27 19.64 12.08
C SER A 177 -0.95 19.83 10.73
N ASN A 178 -1.44 21.04 10.46
CA ASN A 178 -1.87 21.43 9.12
C ASN A 178 -0.75 21.33 8.05
N CYS A 179 0.52 21.41 8.44
CA CYS A 179 1.64 21.18 7.54
C CYS A 179 1.79 19.70 7.19
N SER A 180 1.60 18.82 8.19
CA SER A 180 1.66 17.37 8.01
C SER A 180 0.59 16.89 7.02
N GLN A 181 -0.63 17.41 7.15
CA GLN A 181 -1.72 17.12 6.21
C GLN A 181 -1.37 17.53 4.77
N LYS A 182 -0.84 18.74 4.57
CA LYS A 182 -0.41 19.21 3.24
C LYS A 182 0.73 18.39 2.66
N ASP A 183 1.68 17.97 3.51
CA ASP A 183 2.81 17.15 3.06
C ASP A 183 2.33 15.76 2.61
N LEU A 184 1.36 15.16 3.32
CA LEU A 184 0.70 13.92 2.90
C LEU A 184 -0.03 14.09 1.56
N GLU A 185 -0.87 15.12 1.42
CA GLU A 185 -1.58 15.40 0.17
C GLU A 185 -0.61 15.55 -1.02
N HIS A 186 0.48 16.29 -0.82
CA HIS A 186 1.53 16.45 -1.85
C HIS A 186 2.27 15.15 -2.15
N SER A 187 2.47 14.27 -1.16
CA SER A 187 3.08 12.94 -1.36
C SER A 187 2.19 12.09 -2.26
N LEU A 188 0.90 12.00 -1.94
CA LEU A 188 -0.09 11.22 -2.71
C LEU A 188 -0.25 11.76 -4.14
N GLN A 189 -0.36 13.08 -4.32
CA GLN A 189 -0.47 13.71 -5.65
C GLN A 189 0.75 13.46 -6.55
N ARG A 190 1.91 13.12 -5.95
CA ARG A 190 3.12 12.78 -6.70
C ARG A 190 3.22 11.30 -7.03
N GLY A 191 2.16 10.52 -6.78
CA GLY A 191 2.11 9.08 -7.07
C GLY A 191 2.78 8.21 -6.02
N GLN A 192 3.09 8.75 -4.83
CA GLN A 192 3.51 7.94 -3.69
C GLN A 192 2.26 7.39 -2.99
N GLY A 193 2.34 6.19 -2.40
CA GLY A 193 1.19 5.63 -1.69
C GLY A 193 0.20 4.83 -2.53
N TRP A 194 0.58 4.38 -3.74
CA TRP A 194 -0.27 3.54 -4.61
C TRP A 194 -0.80 2.26 -3.92
N CYS A 195 -0.05 1.68 -2.99
CA CYS A 195 -0.49 0.52 -2.19
C CYS A 195 -1.50 0.86 -1.08
N LEU A 196 -1.91 2.13 -0.92
CA LEU A 196 -2.77 2.54 0.19
C LEU A 196 -4.26 2.55 -0.15
N SER A 197 -4.62 2.31 -1.42
CA SER A 197 -5.99 2.42 -1.92
C SER A 197 -6.80 1.13 -1.76
N ASN A 198 -6.16 -0.02 -1.52
CA ASN A 198 -6.86 -1.25 -1.19
C ASN A 198 -7.27 -1.30 0.29
N VAL A 199 -8.40 -1.94 0.53
CA VAL A 199 -8.83 -2.32 1.88
C VAL A 199 -8.18 -3.67 2.22
N PRO A 200 -7.59 -3.86 3.41
CA PRO A 200 -7.01 -5.14 3.82
C PRO A 200 -8.05 -6.26 3.80
N GLU A 201 -7.65 -7.46 3.37
CA GLU A 201 -8.53 -8.62 3.43
C GLU A 201 -8.89 -8.97 4.89
N PRO A 202 -10.15 -9.33 5.18
CA PRO A 202 -10.59 -9.65 6.55
C PRO A 202 -9.73 -10.73 7.22
N GLN A 203 -9.25 -11.72 6.47
CA GLN A 203 -8.44 -12.82 6.99
C GLN A 203 -7.01 -12.41 7.34
N GLY A 204 -6.56 -11.23 6.88
CA GLY A 204 -5.20 -10.72 7.08
C GLY A 204 -5.00 -9.94 8.38
N LEU A 205 -6.07 -9.59 9.10
CA LEU A 205 -6.00 -8.75 10.30
C LEU A 205 -5.69 -9.55 11.57
N VAL A 206 -4.83 -9.00 12.45
CA VAL A 206 -4.51 -9.61 13.75
C VAL A 206 -5.52 -9.18 14.81
N GLY A 207 -6.25 -10.14 15.37
CA GLY A 207 -7.10 -9.87 16.52
C GLY A 207 -8.25 -10.84 16.67
N ILE A 208 -9.19 -10.45 17.53
CA ILE A 208 -10.54 -10.98 17.59
C ILE A 208 -11.41 -9.96 16.87
N SER A 209 -12.42 -10.38 16.11
CA SER A 209 -13.35 -9.47 15.44
C SER A 209 -14.04 -8.53 16.44
N VAL A 210 -13.99 -7.22 16.16
CA VAL A 210 -14.58 -6.16 16.99
C VAL A 210 -15.45 -5.26 16.13
N CYS A 211 -16.74 -5.57 16.11
CA CYS A 211 -17.74 -4.76 15.45
C CYS A 211 -17.71 -3.29 15.93
N GLY A 212 -17.64 -2.37 14.98
CA GLY A 212 -17.65 -0.93 15.20
C GLY A 212 -16.26 -0.29 15.22
N ASN A 213 -15.22 -1.01 14.76
CA ASN A 213 -13.84 -0.53 14.66
C ASN A 213 -13.48 -0.02 13.25
N HIS A 214 -14.44 -0.03 12.32
CA HIS A 214 -14.31 0.33 10.91
C HIS A 214 -13.34 -0.55 10.10
N PHE A 215 -13.12 -1.80 10.50
CA PHE A 215 -12.42 -2.80 9.73
C PHE A 215 -13.35 -3.96 9.46
N LEU A 216 -13.46 -4.37 8.20
CA LEU A 216 -14.21 -5.57 7.88
C LEU A 216 -13.41 -6.80 8.30
N GLU A 217 -13.92 -7.52 9.29
CA GLU A 217 -13.30 -8.73 9.85
C GLU A 217 -14.10 -10.00 9.45
N PRO A 218 -13.55 -11.22 9.60
CA PRO A 218 -14.12 -12.43 8.97
C PRO A 218 -15.57 -12.77 9.36
N ASP A 219 -16.02 -12.33 10.54
CA ASP A 219 -17.38 -12.57 11.05
C ASP A 219 -18.36 -11.41 10.74
N GLU A 220 -17.93 -10.42 9.96
CA GLU A 220 -18.66 -9.18 9.67
C GLU A 220 -18.96 -9.06 8.17
N SER A 221 -20.07 -8.39 7.82
CA SER A 221 -20.40 -8.07 6.42
C SER A 221 -20.43 -6.58 6.11
N CYS A 222 -20.32 -5.75 7.14
CA CYS A 222 -20.09 -4.31 7.06
C CYS A 222 -19.62 -3.80 8.42
N ASP A 223 -18.84 -2.71 8.45
CA ASP A 223 -18.52 -1.99 9.69
C ASP A 223 -18.51 -0.47 9.44
N CYS A 224 -19.54 0.21 9.94
CA CYS A 224 -19.71 1.65 9.84
C CYS A 224 -19.27 2.42 11.10
N GLY A 225 -18.57 1.75 12.02
CA GLY A 225 -18.14 2.29 13.30
C GLY A 225 -19.14 2.08 14.43
N LEU A 226 -18.90 2.77 15.54
CA LEU A 226 -19.78 2.71 16.72
C LEU A 226 -21.20 3.17 16.38
N SER A 227 -22.21 2.66 17.07
CA SER A 227 -23.61 2.98 16.79
C SER A 227 -23.97 4.47 16.90
N VAL A 228 -23.17 5.26 17.59
CA VAL A 228 -23.35 6.72 17.74
C VAL A 228 -22.77 7.50 16.55
N GLU A 229 -21.83 6.90 15.83
CA GLU A 229 -21.07 7.49 14.72
C GLU A 229 -21.56 6.98 13.36
N CYS A 230 -22.09 5.76 13.32
CA CYS A 230 -22.60 5.13 12.11
C CYS A 230 -23.83 5.87 11.56
N THR A 231 -23.66 6.44 10.37
CA THR A 231 -24.72 7.09 9.59
C THR A 231 -25.16 6.25 8.38
N ASP A 232 -24.57 5.06 8.20
CA ASP A 232 -24.80 4.20 7.05
C ASP A 232 -26.15 3.47 7.15
N PRO A 233 -27.11 3.74 6.25
CA PRO A 233 -28.41 3.05 6.27
C PRO A 233 -28.33 1.58 5.84
N CYS A 234 -27.23 1.16 5.24
CA CYS A 234 -27.03 -0.19 4.70
C CYS A 234 -26.39 -1.13 5.73
N CYS A 235 -25.88 -0.62 6.85
CA CYS A 235 -25.14 -1.41 7.84
C CYS A 235 -25.79 -1.33 9.22
N ASN A 236 -25.99 -2.48 9.87
CA ASN A 236 -26.42 -2.53 11.26
C ASN A 236 -25.21 -2.40 12.19
N SER A 237 -25.00 -1.19 12.74
CA SER A 237 -23.89 -0.87 13.64
C SER A 237 -23.84 -1.64 14.96
N SER A 238 -24.88 -2.41 15.32
CA SER A 238 -24.87 -3.25 16.52
C SER A 238 -24.47 -4.69 16.25
N SER A 239 -24.64 -5.18 15.01
CA SER A 239 -24.33 -6.55 14.62
C SER A 239 -23.25 -6.67 13.55
N CYS A 240 -22.85 -5.56 12.92
CA CYS A 240 -21.94 -5.52 11.77
C CYS A 240 -22.42 -6.41 10.61
N GLU A 241 -23.74 -6.43 10.45
CA GLU A 241 -24.44 -7.14 9.38
C GLU A 241 -25.08 -6.14 8.41
N LEU A 242 -25.00 -6.46 7.11
CA LEU A 242 -25.74 -5.73 6.09
C LEU A 242 -27.24 -5.77 6.37
N MET A 243 -27.91 -4.65 6.15
CA MET A 243 -29.36 -4.54 6.26
C MET A 243 -30.06 -5.39 5.19
N PRO A 244 -31.27 -5.92 5.44
CA PRO A 244 -31.98 -6.74 4.47
C PRO A 244 -32.15 -6.05 3.11
N GLY A 245 -31.63 -6.67 2.05
CA GLY A 245 -31.67 -6.14 0.69
C GLY A 245 -30.46 -5.29 0.28
N ALA A 246 -29.54 -5.00 1.21
CA ALA A 246 -28.26 -4.37 0.90
C ALA A 246 -27.28 -5.39 0.33
N ALA A 247 -26.58 -5.01 -0.74
CA ALA A 247 -25.46 -5.75 -1.32
C ALA A 247 -24.09 -5.18 -0.87
N CYS A 248 -24.08 -3.95 -0.36
CA CYS A 248 -22.88 -3.22 0.05
C CYS A 248 -23.21 -2.14 1.10
N ALA A 249 -22.18 -1.61 1.75
CA ALA A 249 -22.28 -0.49 2.69
C ALA A 249 -22.00 0.85 1.97
N THR A 250 -22.66 1.93 2.37
CA THR A 250 -22.59 3.24 1.69
C THR A 250 -21.20 3.88 1.79
N GLY A 251 -20.38 3.46 2.76
CA GLY A 251 -18.99 3.90 2.88
C GLY A 251 -18.08 3.47 1.72
N ASP A 252 -18.52 2.54 0.89
CA ASP A 252 -17.72 1.97 -0.20
C ASP A 252 -17.90 2.74 -1.52
N VAL A 253 -16.79 2.98 -2.24
CA VAL A 253 -16.76 3.83 -3.45
C VAL A 253 -17.58 3.26 -4.61
N CYS A 254 -17.67 1.93 -4.72
CA CYS A 254 -18.49 1.25 -5.74
C CYS A 254 -19.88 0.84 -5.22
N CYS A 255 -20.37 1.48 -4.15
CA CYS A 255 -21.71 1.28 -3.61
C CYS A 255 -22.57 2.53 -3.78
N GLN A 256 -23.79 2.34 -4.28
CA GLN A 256 -24.80 3.40 -4.36
C GLN A 256 -26.16 2.84 -3.94
N ASP A 257 -26.83 3.52 -3.01
CA ASP A 257 -28.16 3.11 -2.50
C ASP A 257 -28.19 1.65 -2.02
N CYS A 258 -27.16 1.22 -1.29
CA CYS A 258 -26.93 -0.15 -0.84
C CYS A 258 -26.80 -1.20 -1.95
N GLN A 259 -26.57 -0.79 -3.20
CA GLN A 259 -26.37 -1.68 -4.36
C GLN A 259 -25.01 -1.44 -5.02
N LEU A 260 -24.46 -2.49 -5.61
CA LEU A 260 -23.21 -2.39 -6.34
C LEU A 260 -23.39 -1.57 -7.62
N LEU A 261 -22.44 -0.67 -7.86
CA LEU A 261 -22.33 0.02 -9.14
C LEU A 261 -21.97 -0.97 -10.25
N HIS A 262 -22.39 -0.67 -11.48
CA HIS A 262 -22.10 -1.51 -12.64
C HIS A 262 -20.62 -1.44 -13.04
N ALA A 263 -20.15 -2.48 -13.73
CA ALA A 263 -18.80 -2.54 -14.26
C ALA A 263 -18.50 -1.37 -15.22
N GLY A 264 -17.35 -0.72 -15.04
CA GLY A 264 -16.93 0.43 -15.84
C GLY A 264 -17.31 1.80 -15.26
N HIS A 265 -17.94 1.86 -14.08
CA HIS A 265 -18.12 3.11 -13.36
C HIS A 265 -16.79 3.61 -12.79
N LEU A 266 -16.37 4.84 -13.10
CA LEU A 266 -15.12 5.41 -12.59
C LEU A 266 -15.19 5.55 -11.06
N CYS A 267 -14.29 4.89 -10.33
CA CYS A 267 -14.22 4.95 -8.87
C CYS A 267 -13.01 5.71 -8.35
N ARG A 268 -11.92 5.78 -9.13
CA ARG A 268 -10.76 6.61 -8.79
C ARG A 268 -10.26 7.38 -10.00
N GLU A 269 -10.09 8.69 -9.83
CA GLU A 269 -9.44 9.55 -10.83
C GLU A 269 -7.92 9.46 -10.70
N PRO A 270 -7.18 9.57 -11.82
CA PRO A 270 -5.72 9.56 -11.78
C PRO A 270 -5.21 10.83 -11.08
N LEU A 271 -4.30 10.66 -10.13
CA LEU A 271 -3.72 11.76 -9.35
C LEU A 271 -2.56 12.46 -10.06
N SER A 272 -1.90 11.77 -11.01
CA SER A 272 -0.73 12.28 -11.73
C SER A 272 -0.65 11.74 -13.16
N GLU A 273 0.27 12.27 -13.96
CA GLU A 273 0.52 11.77 -15.32
C GLU A 273 1.09 10.34 -15.36
N CYS A 274 1.58 9.82 -14.22
CA CYS A 274 2.08 8.46 -14.08
C CYS A 274 1.04 7.51 -13.48
N ASP A 275 -0.15 8.00 -13.17
CA ASP A 275 -1.23 7.26 -12.52
C ASP A 275 -2.32 6.85 -13.54
N LEU A 276 -3.08 5.80 -13.26
CA LEU A 276 -4.18 5.34 -14.12
C LEU A 276 -5.53 5.46 -13.39
N PRO A 277 -6.65 5.63 -14.10
CA PRO A 277 -7.99 5.60 -13.48
C PRO A 277 -8.41 4.17 -13.12
N GLU A 278 -9.19 3.99 -12.05
CA GLU A 278 -9.82 2.71 -11.72
C GLU A 278 -11.33 2.77 -11.87
N PHE A 279 -11.89 1.61 -12.26
CA PHE A 279 -13.31 1.45 -12.54
C PHE A 279 -13.86 0.29 -11.71
N CYS A 280 -15.08 0.45 -11.19
CA CYS A 280 -15.81 -0.61 -10.52
C CYS A 280 -15.90 -1.84 -11.43
N ASP A 281 -15.78 -3.03 -10.84
CA ASP A 281 -15.84 -4.31 -11.54
C ASP A 281 -17.28 -4.87 -11.65
N GLY A 282 -18.23 -4.28 -10.91
CA GLY A 282 -19.62 -4.72 -10.86
C GLY A 282 -19.89 -5.88 -9.89
N VAL A 283 -18.89 -6.35 -9.15
CA VAL A 283 -19.00 -7.50 -8.25
C VAL A 283 -18.47 -7.21 -6.83
N SER A 284 -17.62 -6.20 -6.68
CA SER A 284 -17.06 -5.74 -5.41
C SER A 284 -17.59 -4.34 -5.06
N PRO A 285 -17.87 -4.05 -3.78
CA PRO A 285 -18.20 -2.69 -3.34
C PRO A 285 -16.97 -1.78 -3.29
N HIS A 286 -15.76 -2.35 -3.22
CA HIS A 286 -14.52 -1.59 -3.20
C HIS A 286 -14.01 -1.34 -4.63
N CYS A 287 -13.41 -0.18 -4.83
CA CYS A 287 -12.67 0.11 -6.05
C CYS A 287 -11.50 -0.88 -6.18
N PRO A 288 -11.17 -1.38 -7.38
CA PRO A 288 -10.00 -2.24 -7.56
C PRO A 288 -8.70 -1.58 -7.06
N PRO A 289 -7.65 -2.37 -6.76
CA PRO A 289 -6.37 -1.83 -6.34
C PRO A 289 -5.83 -0.80 -7.34
N ASP A 290 -5.21 0.26 -6.82
CA ASP A 290 -4.61 1.34 -7.59
C ASP A 290 -3.51 0.79 -8.51
N THR A 291 -3.64 1.09 -9.80
CA THR A 291 -2.67 0.77 -10.83
C THR A 291 -2.09 2.03 -11.42
N PHE A 292 -0.83 1.95 -11.83
CA PHE A 292 -0.11 3.10 -12.38
C PHE A 292 0.65 2.69 -13.64
N LEU A 293 1.13 3.70 -14.39
CA LEU A 293 1.91 3.46 -15.61
C LEU A 293 3.16 2.66 -15.29
N GLN A 294 3.46 1.68 -16.14
CA GLN A 294 4.68 0.88 -16.04
C GLN A 294 5.93 1.76 -15.88
N ASP A 295 6.86 1.31 -15.03
CA ASP A 295 8.10 2.03 -14.78
C ASP A 295 8.89 2.27 -16.09
N GLY A 296 9.48 3.47 -16.22
CA GLY A 296 10.26 3.87 -17.39
C GLY A 296 9.49 4.64 -18.45
N GLN A 297 8.17 4.79 -18.31
CA GLN A 297 7.38 5.68 -19.17
C GLN A 297 7.85 7.14 -19.02
N PRO A 298 7.94 7.93 -20.11
CA PRO A 298 8.34 9.34 -20.02
C PRO A 298 7.27 10.18 -19.34
N CYS A 299 7.70 11.08 -18.45
CA CYS A 299 6.83 12.02 -17.74
C CYS A 299 7.51 13.41 -17.66
N ALA A 300 6.81 14.43 -17.20
CA ALA A 300 7.25 15.82 -17.14
C ALA A 300 7.77 16.32 -18.50
N GLY A 301 7.04 16.01 -19.58
CA GLY A 301 7.44 16.35 -20.95
C GLY A 301 8.74 15.66 -21.40
N GLY A 302 9.08 14.50 -20.83
CA GLY A 302 10.29 13.73 -21.13
C GLY A 302 11.50 14.10 -20.27
N GLN A 303 11.34 14.95 -19.26
CA GLN A 303 12.40 15.35 -18.34
C GLN A 303 12.61 14.36 -17.19
N ALA A 304 11.66 13.44 -16.98
CA ALA A 304 11.72 12.39 -15.97
C ALA A 304 11.08 11.10 -16.49
N ARG A 305 11.11 10.05 -15.66
CA ARG A 305 10.48 8.75 -15.92
C ARG A 305 9.55 8.39 -14.77
N CYS A 306 8.41 7.80 -15.11
CA CYS A 306 7.53 7.18 -14.13
C CYS A 306 8.29 6.06 -13.42
N TYR A 307 8.21 6.03 -12.10
CA TYR A 307 8.75 4.95 -11.30
C TYR A 307 7.91 4.78 -10.03
N GLY A 308 7.35 3.60 -9.82
CA GLY A 308 6.45 3.32 -8.70
C GLY A 308 5.27 4.29 -8.62
N GLY A 309 4.71 4.65 -9.77
CA GLY A 309 3.59 5.59 -9.90
C GLY A 309 3.97 7.07 -9.83
N ALA A 310 5.22 7.38 -9.49
CA ALA A 310 5.68 8.76 -9.29
C ALA A 310 6.45 9.33 -10.49
N CYS A 311 6.24 10.62 -10.77
CA CYS A 311 7.09 11.40 -11.68
C CYS A 311 8.03 12.32 -10.90
N ALA A 312 9.26 11.86 -10.63
CA ALA A 312 10.24 12.62 -9.87
C ALA A 312 11.20 13.40 -10.79
N THR A 313 11.21 14.73 -10.68
CA THR A 313 12.23 15.58 -11.30
C THR A 313 13.26 16.04 -10.26
N TYR A 314 14.51 16.25 -10.67
CA TYR A 314 15.56 16.74 -9.78
C TYR A 314 15.21 18.15 -9.24
N GLU A 315 14.72 19.03 -10.11
CA GLU A 315 14.29 20.37 -9.71
C GLU A 315 13.11 20.33 -8.71
N GLY A 316 12.10 19.48 -8.96
CA GLY A 316 10.97 19.31 -8.04
C GLY A 316 11.38 18.83 -6.66
N GLN A 317 12.38 17.95 -6.58
CA GLN A 317 12.98 17.51 -5.31
C GLN A 317 13.71 18.66 -4.60
N CYS A 318 14.49 19.47 -5.32
CA CYS A 318 15.14 20.64 -4.73
C CYS A 318 14.14 21.66 -4.17
N GLN A 319 13.04 21.90 -4.89
CA GLN A 319 11.98 22.81 -4.44
C GLN A 319 11.25 22.27 -3.21
N GLN A 320 11.04 20.95 -3.13
CA GLN A 320 10.46 20.32 -1.94
C GLN A 320 11.38 20.50 -0.73
N LEU A 321 12.68 20.31 -0.92
CA LEU A 321 13.65 20.35 0.16
C LEU A 321 13.89 21.78 0.67
N LEU A 322 14.19 22.72 -0.23
CA LEU A 322 14.63 24.08 0.12
C LEU A 322 13.55 25.16 -0.04
N GLY A 323 12.38 24.81 -0.58
CA GLY A 323 11.28 25.72 -0.88
C GLY A 323 11.23 26.16 -2.35
N THR A 324 10.13 26.80 -2.73
CA THR A 324 9.87 27.30 -4.08
C THR A 324 11.01 28.17 -4.61
N GLY A 325 11.44 27.93 -5.86
CA GLY A 325 12.54 28.65 -6.50
C GLY A 325 13.94 28.09 -6.23
N ALA A 326 14.05 27.01 -5.45
CA ALA A 326 15.28 26.23 -5.39
C ALA A 326 15.51 25.47 -6.70
N ARG A 327 16.78 25.27 -7.06
CA ARG A 327 17.20 24.64 -8.31
C ARG A 327 18.36 23.66 -8.08
N PRO A 328 18.57 22.71 -9.00
CA PRO A 328 19.78 21.89 -9.00
C PRO A 328 21.04 22.77 -9.09
N VAL A 329 22.14 22.33 -8.46
CA VAL A 329 23.47 22.89 -8.76
C VAL A 329 23.97 22.39 -10.13
N SER A 330 25.12 22.86 -10.62
CA SER A 330 25.68 22.33 -11.87
C SER A 330 26.11 20.86 -11.72
N SER A 331 26.09 20.10 -12.82
CA SER A 331 26.55 18.70 -12.84
C SER A 331 28.00 18.53 -12.37
N SER A 332 28.89 19.48 -12.70
CA SER A 332 30.26 19.51 -12.20
C SER A 332 30.33 19.69 -10.68
N CYS A 333 29.42 20.48 -10.12
CA CYS A 333 29.31 20.70 -8.69
C CYS A 333 28.78 19.44 -7.98
N MET A 334 27.74 18.81 -8.54
CA MET A 334 27.24 17.51 -8.05
C MET A 334 28.36 16.47 -8.02
N ALA A 335 29.11 16.32 -9.11
CA ALA A 335 30.23 15.38 -9.18
C ALA A 335 31.31 15.66 -8.14
N THR A 336 31.61 16.93 -7.86
CA THR A 336 32.61 17.32 -6.85
C THR A 336 32.13 17.05 -5.42
N LEU A 337 30.85 17.27 -5.15
CA LEU A 337 30.27 17.09 -3.81
C LEU A 337 30.03 15.61 -3.51
N ASN A 338 29.40 14.90 -4.44
CA ASN A 338 28.99 13.51 -4.25
C ASN A 338 30.14 12.49 -4.38
N SER A 339 31.29 12.88 -4.94
CA SER A 339 32.51 12.06 -4.93
C SER A 339 33.26 12.06 -3.60
N ARG A 340 32.84 12.88 -2.63
CA ARG A 340 33.47 12.91 -1.29
C ARG A 340 33.21 11.63 -0.51
N GLY A 341 32.01 11.07 -0.63
CA GLY A 341 31.61 9.91 0.17
C GLY A 341 31.56 10.26 1.66
N ASP A 342 30.89 11.37 1.99
CA ASP A 342 30.68 11.84 3.36
C ASP A 342 29.22 12.26 3.58
N GLU A 343 28.91 12.73 4.80
CA GLU A 343 27.58 13.22 5.20
C GLU A 343 26.99 14.32 4.30
N ARG A 344 27.82 15.00 3.50
CA ARG A 344 27.42 16.11 2.62
C ARG A 344 27.42 15.75 1.15
N GLY A 345 27.79 14.52 0.78
CA GLY A 345 27.74 14.05 -0.59
C GLY A 345 28.20 12.60 -0.74
N HIS A 346 27.26 11.73 -1.13
CA HIS A 346 27.48 10.29 -1.25
C HIS A 346 26.44 9.63 -2.18
N CYS A 347 26.64 8.35 -2.52
CA CYS A 347 25.75 7.48 -3.30
C CYS A 347 25.18 6.37 -2.41
N GLY A 348 24.55 6.76 -1.30
CA GLY A 348 24.08 5.83 -0.28
C GLY A 348 25.15 5.49 0.76
N GLN A 349 24.81 4.58 1.67
CA GLN A 349 25.66 4.10 2.74
C GLN A 349 25.69 2.56 2.73
N LEU A 350 26.73 2.01 3.34
CA LEU A 350 26.88 0.58 3.57
C LEU A 350 26.33 0.22 4.95
N PRO A 351 26.02 -1.07 5.21
CA PRO A 351 25.43 -1.52 6.49
C PRO A 351 26.25 -1.21 7.74
N ASN A 352 27.53 -0.87 7.58
CA ASN A 352 28.44 -0.45 8.65
C ASN A 352 28.40 1.07 8.92
N GLY A 353 27.52 1.82 8.26
CA GLY A 353 27.38 3.28 8.36
C GLY A 353 28.37 4.07 7.51
N SER A 354 29.27 3.42 6.76
CA SER A 354 30.21 4.15 5.90
C SER A 354 29.52 4.65 4.63
N PHE A 355 29.80 5.90 4.27
CA PHE A 355 29.29 6.55 3.07
C PHE A 355 30.00 6.05 1.81
N VAL A 356 29.23 5.85 0.74
CA VAL A 356 29.77 5.43 -0.56
C VAL A 356 30.05 6.67 -1.42
N ALA A 357 31.29 6.87 -1.85
CA ALA A 357 31.62 7.90 -2.82
C ALA A 357 31.01 7.59 -4.20
N CYS A 358 30.40 8.59 -4.84
CA CYS A 358 29.82 8.41 -6.16
C CYS A 358 30.88 8.33 -7.26
N ALA A 359 30.67 7.42 -8.21
CA ALA A 359 31.34 7.51 -9.51
C ALA A 359 30.85 8.76 -10.27
N GLN A 360 31.69 9.30 -11.16
CA GLN A 360 31.38 10.55 -11.87
C GLN A 360 30.05 10.49 -12.65
N GLN A 361 29.74 9.35 -13.25
CA GLN A 361 28.49 9.11 -13.99
C GLN A 361 27.26 8.94 -13.07
N ASP A 362 27.46 8.55 -11.82
CA ASP A 362 26.41 8.28 -10.83
C ASP A 362 26.16 9.49 -9.93
N ALA A 363 26.97 10.54 -10.04
CA ALA A 363 26.90 11.73 -9.20
C ALA A 363 25.53 12.42 -9.22
N GLY A 364 24.78 12.33 -10.32
CA GLY A 364 23.41 12.86 -10.42
C GLY A 364 22.35 12.01 -9.73
N CYS A 365 22.70 10.83 -9.21
CA CYS A 365 21.81 9.89 -8.52
C CYS A 365 22.19 9.66 -7.05
N GLY A 366 23.19 10.38 -6.55
CA GLY A 366 23.56 10.36 -5.15
C GLY A 366 22.67 11.27 -4.30
N MET A 367 23.28 11.94 -3.33
CA MET A 367 22.65 12.97 -2.53
C MET A 367 22.25 14.18 -3.38
N LEU A 368 21.03 14.69 -3.17
CA LEU A 368 20.47 15.89 -3.79
C LEU A 368 21.33 17.11 -3.43
N GLN A 369 21.91 17.72 -4.46
CA GLN A 369 22.64 18.98 -4.37
C GLN A 369 21.83 20.13 -4.99
N CYS A 370 21.38 21.06 -4.14
CA CYS A 370 20.42 22.11 -4.46
C CYS A 370 20.90 23.49 -3.99
N GLN A 371 20.47 24.54 -4.69
CA GLN A 371 20.74 25.93 -4.35
C GLN A 371 19.44 26.76 -4.35
N ARG A 372 19.31 27.72 -3.41
CA ARG A 372 18.22 28.70 -3.44
C ARG A 372 18.51 29.76 -4.48
N GLY A 373 17.55 30.03 -5.38
CA GLY A 373 17.67 31.11 -6.35
C GLY A 373 17.93 32.45 -5.65
N SER A 374 19.05 33.11 -5.98
CA SER A 374 19.50 34.45 -5.54
C SER A 374 20.70 34.54 -4.58
N THR A 375 21.42 33.47 -4.25
CA THR A 375 22.81 33.65 -3.79
C THR A 375 23.72 33.78 -5.01
N ARG A 376 24.56 34.82 -5.03
CA ARG A 376 25.55 35.17 -6.07
C ARG A 376 26.62 34.08 -6.26
N GLY A 377 26.23 32.89 -6.68
CA GLY A 377 27.08 31.71 -6.88
C GLY A 377 27.33 31.36 -8.34
N ASP A 378 26.69 32.06 -9.28
CA ASP A 378 26.84 31.84 -10.73
C ASP A 378 28.13 32.48 -11.28
N ARG A 379 29.23 32.30 -10.56
CA ARG A 379 30.57 32.65 -11.03
C ARG A 379 31.28 31.38 -11.47
N PRO A 380 31.86 31.34 -12.69
CA PRO A 380 32.84 30.32 -13.05
C PRO A 380 34.01 30.44 -12.07
N GLY A 381 34.18 29.46 -11.18
CA GLY A 381 35.18 29.48 -10.10
C GLY A 381 34.66 29.78 -8.69
N GLY A 382 33.34 29.82 -8.49
CA GLY A 382 32.73 29.87 -7.15
C GLY A 382 32.88 28.56 -6.36
N SER A 383 33.03 28.65 -5.04
CA SER A 383 33.07 27.49 -4.14
C SER A 383 31.72 26.75 -4.17
N CYS A 384 31.75 25.49 -4.61
CA CYS A 384 30.61 24.58 -4.58
C CYS A 384 30.13 24.35 -3.15
N ARG A 385 28.98 24.93 -2.81
CA ARG A 385 28.26 24.65 -1.57
C ARG A 385 27.14 23.66 -1.86
N GLY A 386 27.14 22.56 -1.13
CA GLY A 386 26.08 21.57 -1.20
C GLY A 386 24.80 22.03 -0.51
N THR A 387 23.81 21.15 -0.52
CA THR A 387 22.52 21.39 0.13
C THR A 387 22.70 21.60 1.63
N PRO A 388 22.19 22.71 2.21
CA PRO A 388 22.21 22.90 3.65
C PRO A 388 21.12 22.02 4.28
N LEU A 389 21.51 20.89 4.87
CA LEU A 389 20.61 20.05 5.65
C LEU A 389 20.76 20.34 7.16
N PRO A 390 19.68 20.28 7.94
CA PRO A 390 19.73 20.24 9.40
C PRO A 390 20.55 19.02 9.89
N SER A 391 21.20 19.16 11.04
CA SER A 391 22.08 18.12 11.59
C SER A 391 21.35 17.03 12.39
N ASP A 392 20.12 17.28 12.84
CA ASP A 392 19.28 16.34 13.63
C ASP A 392 18.15 15.79 12.75
N GLU A 393 18.49 14.92 11.80
CA GLU A 393 17.47 14.25 10.97
C GLU A 393 17.30 12.80 11.41
N ASP A 394 16.11 12.48 11.92
CA ASP A 394 15.61 11.11 12.11
C ASP A 394 15.13 10.49 10.78
N VAL A 395 15.64 11.00 9.67
CA VAL A 395 15.39 10.56 8.31
C VAL A 395 16.72 10.19 7.67
N SER A 396 16.83 8.96 7.20
CA SER A 396 18.08 8.43 6.64
C SER A 396 18.35 8.90 5.21
N ASP A 397 17.31 9.12 4.41
CA ASP A 397 17.38 9.41 2.97
C ASP A 397 16.70 10.74 2.58
N GLY A 398 16.46 11.64 3.54
CA GLY A 398 15.69 12.90 3.36
C GLY A 398 16.21 13.83 2.25
N ALA A 399 17.41 13.58 1.74
CA ALA A 399 18.01 14.29 0.63
C ALA A 399 18.67 13.38 -0.42
N MET A 400 18.21 12.15 -0.62
CA MET A 400 18.69 11.32 -1.72
C MET A 400 17.86 11.54 -2.98
N VAL A 401 18.49 11.44 -4.15
CA VAL A 401 17.77 11.50 -5.42
C VAL A 401 16.85 10.29 -5.53
N LEU A 402 15.55 10.56 -5.71
CA LEU A 402 14.53 9.54 -5.82
C LEU A 402 14.70 8.70 -7.10
N PRO A 403 14.37 7.39 -7.05
CA PRO A 403 14.31 6.56 -8.24
C PRO A 403 13.39 7.15 -9.33
N GLY A 404 13.68 6.89 -10.61
CA GLY A 404 12.92 7.49 -11.74
C GLY A 404 13.42 8.86 -12.19
N THR A 405 14.18 9.56 -11.34
CA THR A 405 14.77 10.86 -11.71
C THR A 405 15.72 10.71 -12.89
N SER A 406 15.56 11.55 -13.91
CA SER A 406 16.44 11.55 -15.08
C SER A 406 17.86 11.97 -14.70
N CYS A 407 18.85 11.19 -15.16
CA CYS A 407 20.27 11.48 -15.00
C CYS A 407 21.00 11.59 -16.35
N GLY A 408 20.26 11.47 -17.46
CA GLY A 408 20.78 11.58 -18.81
C GLY A 408 19.77 11.10 -19.86
N PRO A 409 20.08 11.24 -21.16
CA PRO A 409 19.22 10.73 -22.23
C PRO A 409 19.00 9.22 -22.10
N GLN A 410 17.73 8.78 -22.08
CA GLN A 410 17.34 7.38 -21.86
C GLN A 410 17.93 6.74 -20.57
N LYS A 411 18.24 7.56 -19.56
CA LYS A 411 18.77 7.09 -18.28
C LYS A 411 18.00 7.65 -17.09
N MET A 412 17.94 6.87 -16.03
CA MET A 412 17.30 7.27 -14.78
C MET A 412 18.07 6.73 -13.57
N CYS A 413 17.82 7.36 -12.43
CA CYS A 413 18.39 6.95 -11.17
C CYS A 413 17.67 5.69 -10.65
N LEU A 414 18.45 4.65 -10.37
CA LEU A 414 18.01 3.40 -9.76
C LEU A 414 19.10 2.94 -8.80
N GLN A 415 18.73 2.71 -7.54
CA GLN A 415 19.66 2.28 -6.47
C GLN A 415 20.93 3.15 -6.40
N HIS A 416 20.74 4.47 -6.41
CA HIS A 416 21.82 5.47 -6.38
C HIS A 416 22.80 5.44 -7.57
N ARG A 417 22.42 4.79 -8.68
CA ARG A 417 23.22 4.72 -9.91
C ARG A 417 22.45 5.25 -11.10
N CYS A 418 23.17 5.84 -12.06
CA CYS A 418 22.59 6.32 -13.31
C CYS A 418 22.57 5.18 -14.34
N GLN A 419 21.41 4.55 -14.49
CA GLN A 419 21.24 3.34 -15.30
C GLN A 419 20.38 3.62 -16.53
N ASP A 420 20.53 2.80 -17.56
CA ASP A 420 19.70 2.87 -18.76
C ASP A 420 18.27 2.41 -18.45
N VAL A 421 17.26 3.05 -19.05
CA VAL A 421 15.85 2.69 -18.83
C VAL A 421 15.57 1.26 -19.30
N SER A 422 16.35 0.72 -20.23
CA SER A 422 16.26 -0.68 -20.67
C SER A 422 16.44 -1.72 -19.56
N VAL A 423 17.02 -1.36 -18.41
CA VAL A 423 17.16 -2.25 -17.25
C VAL A 423 15.80 -2.66 -16.64
N LEU A 424 14.75 -1.86 -16.84
CA LEU A 424 13.41 -2.14 -16.32
C LEU A 424 12.65 -3.23 -17.10
N GLY A 425 13.15 -3.67 -18.25
CA GLY A 425 12.88 -5.00 -18.78
C GLY A 425 11.48 -5.32 -19.33
N ASP A 426 10.62 -4.35 -19.67
CA ASP A 426 9.27 -4.67 -20.17
C ASP A 426 8.80 -3.86 -21.40
N GLN A 427 9.55 -4.00 -22.50
CA GLN A 427 9.09 -3.50 -23.81
C GLN A 427 7.98 -4.38 -24.43
N GLN A 428 7.75 -5.57 -23.89
CA GLN A 428 6.88 -6.56 -24.52
C GLN A 428 5.40 -6.22 -24.27
N CYS A 429 5.06 -5.76 -23.06
CA CYS A 429 3.72 -5.28 -22.74
C CYS A 429 3.28 -4.12 -23.64
N GLN A 430 4.13 -3.10 -23.84
CA GLN A 430 3.81 -1.94 -24.70
C GLN A 430 3.45 -2.35 -26.14
N SER A 431 4.12 -3.35 -26.70
CA SER A 431 3.82 -3.84 -28.05
C SER A 431 2.51 -4.62 -28.14
N ASN A 432 2.02 -5.16 -27.02
CA ASN A 432 0.85 -6.04 -26.98
C ASN A 432 -0.49 -5.30 -26.77
N CYS A 433 -0.45 -3.99 -26.50
CA CYS A 433 -1.66 -3.18 -26.29
C CYS A 433 -2.25 -2.60 -27.59
N HIS A 434 -1.77 -3.06 -28.76
CA HIS A 434 -2.27 -2.72 -30.11
C HIS A 434 -2.43 -1.21 -30.41
N GLY A 435 -1.72 -0.34 -29.68
CA GLY A 435 -1.84 1.12 -29.83
C GLY A 435 -3.16 1.71 -29.28
N HIS A 436 -3.92 0.93 -28.51
CA HIS A 436 -5.22 1.29 -27.94
C HIS A 436 -5.24 1.16 -26.41
N GLY A 437 -4.06 1.22 -25.79
CA GLY A 437 -3.89 1.13 -24.35
C GLY A 437 -2.44 1.34 -23.94
N VAL A 438 -2.25 1.40 -22.63
CA VAL A 438 -0.95 1.60 -21.99
C VAL A 438 -0.64 0.43 -21.05
N CYS A 439 0.64 0.15 -20.83
CA CYS A 439 1.02 -0.89 -19.87
C CYS A 439 0.94 -0.35 -18.43
N ASN A 440 0.28 -1.08 -17.55
CA ASN A 440 0.29 -0.80 -16.12
C ASN A 440 1.43 -1.56 -15.40
N ASN A 441 1.65 -1.24 -14.13
CA ASN A 441 2.66 -1.81 -13.24
C ASN A 441 2.60 -3.34 -13.03
N HIS A 442 1.53 -4.00 -13.48
CA HIS A 442 1.37 -5.46 -13.44
C HIS A 442 1.75 -6.14 -14.77
N GLY A 443 2.21 -5.38 -15.77
CA GLY A 443 2.48 -5.92 -17.11
C GLY A 443 1.22 -6.19 -17.93
N HIS A 444 0.09 -5.56 -17.58
CA HIS A 444 -1.17 -5.71 -18.29
C HIS A 444 -1.52 -4.44 -19.09
N CYS A 445 -2.27 -4.61 -20.19
CA CYS A 445 -2.77 -3.47 -20.94
C CYS A 445 -3.99 -2.85 -20.26
N HIS A 446 -3.87 -1.57 -19.96
CA HIS A 446 -4.95 -0.69 -19.56
C HIS A 446 -5.53 -0.04 -20.82
N CYS A 447 -6.70 -0.51 -21.25
CA CYS A 447 -7.27 -0.13 -22.54
C CYS A 447 -8.02 1.20 -22.51
N GLU A 448 -7.95 1.93 -23.61
CA GLU A 448 -8.76 3.11 -23.85
C GLU A 448 -10.24 2.75 -23.95
N ARG A 449 -11.12 3.73 -23.68
CA ARG A 449 -12.56 3.54 -23.76
C ARG A 449 -12.97 3.09 -25.15
N GLY A 450 -13.75 2.02 -25.23
CA GLY A 450 -14.17 1.42 -26.50
C GLY A 450 -13.30 0.24 -26.93
N TRP A 451 -12.19 -0.05 -26.24
CA TRP A 451 -11.33 -1.22 -26.50
C TRP A 451 -11.38 -2.20 -25.33
N ALA A 452 -11.40 -3.48 -25.68
CA ALA A 452 -11.53 -4.58 -24.73
C ALA A 452 -10.14 -5.15 -24.37
N PRO A 453 -9.81 -5.24 -23.07
CA PRO A 453 -8.68 -6.05 -22.58
C PRO A 453 -8.82 -7.54 -22.94
N PRO A 454 -7.74 -8.35 -22.90
CA PRO A 454 -6.44 -8.07 -22.28
C PRO A 454 -5.41 -7.38 -23.18
N THR A 455 -5.63 -7.32 -24.49
CA THR A 455 -4.65 -6.79 -25.47
C THR A 455 -5.10 -5.49 -26.16
N CYS A 456 -6.30 -5.00 -25.86
CA CYS A 456 -6.90 -3.83 -26.52
C CYS A 456 -7.05 -4.00 -28.05
N GLU A 457 -7.17 -5.22 -28.55
CA GLU A 457 -7.36 -5.51 -29.99
C GLU A 457 -8.84 -5.48 -30.41
N SER A 458 -9.75 -5.83 -29.50
CA SER A 458 -11.17 -5.95 -29.82
C SER A 458 -11.94 -4.69 -29.42
N PRO A 459 -12.89 -4.20 -30.25
CA PRO A 459 -13.77 -3.10 -29.87
C PRO A 459 -14.86 -3.56 -28.88
N GLY A 460 -15.40 -2.64 -28.07
CA GLY A 460 -16.55 -2.86 -27.20
C GLY A 460 -16.27 -2.91 -25.70
N GLY A 461 -15.08 -2.53 -25.24
CA GLY A 461 -14.76 -2.47 -23.80
C GLY A 461 -15.16 -1.16 -23.12
N VAL A 462 -15.42 -1.21 -21.81
CA VAL A 462 -15.74 -0.04 -20.98
C VAL A 462 -14.50 0.84 -20.67
N GLY A 463 -13.31 0.44 -21.10
CA GLY A 463 -12.02 1.05 -20.73
C GLY A 463 -11.50 0.47 -19.40
N GLY A 464 -10.20 0.59 -19.16
CA GLY A 464 -9.55 0.06 -17.96
C GLY A 464 -8.81 -1.26 -18.15
N ALA A 465 -8.03 -1.66 -17.14
CA ALA A 465 -7.45 -3.01 -17.06
C ALA A 465 -8.44 -3.91 -16.30
N VAL A 466 -9.03 -4.94 -16.94
CA VAL A 466 -9.64 -6.01 -16.12
C VAL A 466 -8.50 -6.85 -15.58
N MET A 467 -8.27 -6.77 -14.27
CA MET A 467 -7.56 -7.83 -13.58
C MET A 467 -8.44 -9.10 -13.67
N GLY A 468 -7.95 -10.07 -14.44
CA GLY A 468 -8.30 -11.48 -14.21
C GLY A 468 -9.74 -11.89 -14.46
N MET A 469 -10.27 -11.72 -15.67
CA MET A 469 -11.32 -12.61 -16.20
C MET A 469 -10.73 -13.65 -17.17
N ALA A 470 -9.56 -14.21 -16.85
CA ALA A 470 -9.05 -15.40 -17.54
C ALA A 470 -9.88 -16.68 -17.26
N GLY A 471 -11.03 -16.56 -16.57
CA GLY A 471 -11.91 -17.68 -16.24
C GLY A 471 -13.40 -17.50 -16.56
N ALA A 472 -13.87 -16.32 -17.00
CA ALA A 472 -15.30 -16.09 -17.22
C ALA A 472 -15.74 -16.14 -18.70
N ASP A 473 -14.82 -15.93 -19.66
CA ASP A 473 -15.15 -15.93 -21.09
C ASP A 473 -15.25 -17.33 -21.74
N VAL A 474 -15.16 -18.41 -20.95
CA VAL A 474 -15.45 -19.77 -21.45
C VAL A 474 -16.95 -20.12 -21.37
N LEU A 475 -17.80 -19.29 -20.76
CA LEU A 475 -19.23 -19.64 -20.58
C LEU A 475 -20.21 -19.02 -21.60
N LEU A 476 -19.78 -18.15 -22.52
CA LEU A 476 -20.70 -17.52 -23.49
C LEU A 476 -20.41 -17.78 -24.98
N SER A 477 -19.45 -18.66 -25.30
CA SER A 477 -19.30 -19.19 -26.66
C SER A 477 -19.21 -20.72 -26.67
N THR A 478 -20.27 -21.37 -26.20
CA THR A 478 -20.59 -22.71 -26.69
C THR A 478 -21.76 -22.60 -27.64
N GLY A 479 -21.47 -22.66 -28.94
CA GLY A 479 -22.45 -23.12 -29.92
C GLY A 479 -23.00 -24.45 -29.43
N GLY A 480 -24.20 -24.41 -28.85
CA GLY A 480 -24.86 -25.54 -28.23
C GLY A 480 -25.06 -26.66 -29.25
N SER A 481 -24.21 -27.68 -29.20
CA SER A 481 -24.53 -28.96 -29.80
C SER A 481 -25.62 -29.60 -28.94
N ALA A 482 -26.83 -29.71 -29.49
CA ALA A 482 -28.05 -30.21 -28.84
C ALA A 482 -28.03 -31.69 -28.42
N LEU A 483 -26.85 -32.33 -28.38
CA LEU A 483 -26.67 -33.76 -28.19
C LEU A 483 -26.65 -34.22 -26.71
N PRO A 484 -26.01 -33.54 -25.74
CA PRO A 484 -25.96 -34.02 -24.36
C PRO A 484 -27.25 -33.75 -23.58
N THR A 485 -27.98 -32.66 -23.87
CA THR A 485 -29.27 -32.35 -23.24
C THR A 485 -30.38 -33.29 -23.70
N ALA A 486 -30.39 -33.68 -24.97
CA ALA A 486 -31.32 -34.67 -25.50
C ALA A 486 -31.09 -36.08 -24.90
N LEU A 487 -29.82 -36.47 -24.69
CA LEU A 487 -29.48 -37.73 -24.04
C LEU A 487 -29.94 -37.75 -22.57
N LEU A 488 -29.75 -36.65 -21.83
CA LEU A 488 -30.21 -36.54 -20.44
C LEU A 488 -31.74 -36.61 -20.31
N LEU A 489 -32.47 -35.91 -21.19
CA LEU A 489 -33.94 -35.98 -21.23
C LEU A 489 -34.44 -37.37 -21.60
N SER A 490 -33.78 -38.05 -22.54
CA SER A 490 -34.13 -39.43 -22.92
C SER A 490 -33.88 -40.44 -21.79
N ALA A 491 -32.80 -40.26 -21.02
CA ALA A 491 -32.48 -41.09 -19.86
C ALA A 491 -33.51 -40.88 -18.73
N LEU A 492 -33.90 -39.64 -18.46
CA LEU A 492 -34.93 -39.31 -17.47
C LEU A 492 -36.30 -39.88 -17.87
N LEU A 493 -36.66 -39.81 -19.15
CA LEU A 493 -37.90 -40.40 -19.66
C LEU A 493 -37.88 -41.93 -19.57
N GLY A 494 -36.73 -42.55 -19.85
CA GLY A 494 -36.52 -43.99 -19.68
C GLY A 494 -36.66 -44.43 -18.21
N LEU A 495 -36.12 -43.64 -17.27
CA LEU A 495 -36.24 -43.92 -15.84
C LEU A 495 -37.69 -43.80 -15.34
N ALA A 496 -38.42 -42.78 -15.82
CA ALA A 496 -39.83 -42.59 -15.50
C ALA A 496 -40.70 -43.74 -16.03
N LEU A 497 -40.43 -44.21 -17.25
CA LEU A 497 -41.11 -45.38 -17.84
C LEU A 497 -40.80 -46.67 -17.08
N ALA A 498 -39.54 -46.88 -16.67
CA ALA A 498 -39.15 -48.04 -15.87
C ALA A 498 -39.83 -48.04 -14.48
N LEU A 499 -39.89 -46.89 -13.82
CA LEU A 499 -40.62 -46.71 -12.56
C LEU A 499 -42.13 -46.94 -12.73
N GLY A 500 -42.72 -46.41 -13.80
CA GLY A 500 -44.11 -46.64 -14.16
C GLY A 500 -44.44 -48.13 -14.39
N LEU A 501 -43.57 -48.84 -15.13
CA LEU A 501 -43.69 -50.29 -15.37
C LEU A 501 -43.51 -51.11 -14.09
N CYS A 502 -42.59 -50.72 -13.20
CA CYS A 502 -42.42 -51.34 -11.88
C CYS A 502 -43.65 -51.15 -10.99
N CYS A 503 -44.23 -49.94 -10.97
CA CYS A 503 -45.47 -49.65 -10.25
C CYS A 503 -46.66 -50.44 -10.83
N ALA A 504 -46.77 -50.54 -12.15
CA ALA A 504 -47.81 -51.32 -12.82
C ALA A 504 -47.65 -52.84 -12.57
N ARG A 505 -46.42 -53.37 -12.60
CA ARG A 505 -46.13 -54.77 -12.22
C ARG A 505 -46.45 -55.02 -10.75
N ARG A 506 -46.14 -54.09 -9.85
CA ARG A 506 -46.45 -54.20 -8.41
C ARG A 506 -47.97 -54.19 -8.17
N ALA A 507 -48.72 -53.34 -8.86
CA ALA A 507 -50.17 -53.32 -8.83
C ALA A 507 -50.79 -54.61 -9.42
N GLY A 508 -50.23 -55.13 -10.51
CA GLY A 508 -50.64 -56.41 -11.11
C GLY A 508 -50.36 -57.61 -10.21
N LEU A 509 -49.20 -57.64 -9.55
CA LEU A 509 -48.84 -58.67 -8.57
C LEU A 509 -49.77 -58.62 -7.34
N HIS A 510 -50.10 -57.42 -6.88
CA HIS A 510 -51.06 -57.21 -5.79
C HIS A 510 -52.46 -57.71 -6.17
N LYS A 511 -52.89 -57.49 -7.42
CA LYS A 511 -54.18 -57.98 -7.93
C LYS A 511 -54.22 -59.51 -8.06
N HIS A 512 -53.12 -60.14 -8.44
CA HIS A 512 -52.99 -61.61 -8.50
C HIS A 512 -52.90 -62.25 -7.11
N LEU A 513 -52.19 -61.63 -6.16
CA LEU A 513 -52.14 -62.10 -4.76
C LEU A 513 -53.50 -62.00 -4.06
N CYS A 514 -54.31 -60.99 -4.38
CA CYS A 514 -55.70 -60.90 -3.89
C CYS A 514 -56.65 -61.96 -4.48
N GLN A 515 -56.33 -62.57 -5.63
CA GLN A 515 -57.14 -63.65 -6.21
C GLN A 515 -56.78 -65.05 -5.66
N LEU A 516 -55.58 -65.21 -5.09
CA LEU A 516 -55.11 -66.47 -4.49
C LEU A 516 -55.45 -66.59 -3.00
N GLY A 517 -55.79 -65.49 -2.32
CA GLY A 517 -56.25 -65.47 -0.93
C GLY A 517 -57.77 -65.55 -0.81
N LYS A 518 -58.33 -66.74 -0.55
CA LYS A 518 -59.65 -66.83 0.09
C LYS A 518 -59.50 -66.32 1.53
N GLY A 519 -59.86 -65.06 1.78
CA GLY A 519 -59.92 -64.54 3.15
C GLY A 519 -59.73 -63.04 3.26
N THR A 520 -60.87 -62.34 3.21
CA THR A 520 -61.17 -61.05 3.86
C THR A 520 -60.04 -60.02 4.06
N SER A 521 -60.16 -58.94 3.28
CA SER A 521 -59.86 -57.54 3.61
C SER A 521 -58.81 -56.90 2.70
N CYS A 522 -59.30 -56.30 1.62
CA CYS A 522 -58.62 -55.20 0.95
C CYS A 522 -59.59 -54.03 0.93
N GLN A 523 -59.63 -53.27 2.02
CA GLN A 523 -60.20 -51.93 2.03
C GLN A 523 -59.10 -50.90 2.31
N TYR A 524 -59.17 -49.86 1.48
CA TYR A 524 -58.33 -48.68 1.40
C TYR A 524 -58.13 -47.93 2.73
N ARG A 525 -56.94 -47.35 2.89
CA ARG A 525 -56.82 -45.92 3.20
C ARG A 525 -55.70 -45.31 2.38
#